data_AF-N1PFJ8-F1
#
_entry.id   AF-N1PFJ8-F1
#
_cell.length_a   1.000
_cell.length_b   1.000
_cell.length_c   1.000
_cell.angle_alpha   90.00
_cell.angle_beta   90.00
_cell.angle_gamma   90.00
#
_symmetry.space_group_name_H-M   'P 1'
#
loop_
_entity.id
_entity.type
_entity.pdbx_description
1 polymer ?
#
loop_
_entity_poly.entity_id
_entity_poly.type
_entity_poly.pdbx_seq_one_letter_code
_entity_poly.pdbx_strand_id
1 'polypeptide(L)'
;MTVPQLRPFRFILVGIGPHAKRTFVKHFQDLKAEGRGEIVVAVDITANQVALEQYAIKHLPDTELVFVPHFRDVMPTIVQERLNEVVRRLEIDCVIVSTDPECHKPYGLWAVGLDLHVIMDKPISTRRNACNDPTQAAGIANDYEQLLDAYHELQKRKRTMFLINSHRRYHPGFLGTRDFISNIRDKTSCPVTSLISTHCDGQWRLPDEIVDQHYHPFRYGYGKVSHSGYHFLDTGYKFFEAGWTPQKRPDEVEVVATFVLPNDYMSSLSHEEHARALGGDAYNSFAKYGPGELRMRMEDMGEIDAMLQITFKKHGNVLGIAQLNLLHTGFSRRDWIDQGPTPDLYKGCGRVKHEAHEVRSGPFQTIVIDSRQANDKHDRSKPSTAELGSDNHFEVQTWRNCGILGEKEPLKTYTVNELDNRYNTKAQGIYMENIKRGILWEALEFLEGRTTVDDLTSNLPDHSVPANLMSATYMSHLRRTRGLNPVTHIDISYSSGTARATMREDDLIVSPYSPLQHSAPLTPPDDRDLPEYSHCHDAAKVSVDGPRWDAYLVAQQTSPLT
;
A
#
# COMPACT_ATOMS: atom_id res chain seq x y z
N MET A 1 -17.63 42.46 -17.81
CA MET A 1 -16.27 42.42 -17.23
C MET A 1 -15.82 40.97 -17.27
N THR A 2 -14.96 40.63 -18.24
CA THR A 2 -14.35 39.30 -18.37
C THR A 2 -13.30 39.16 -17.27
N VAL A 3 -13.47 38.17 -16.40
CA VAL A 3 -12.43 37.77 -15.44
C VAL A 3 -11.17 37.44 -16.25
N PRO A 4 -9.97 37.93 -15.87
CA PRO A 4 -8.75 37.56 -16.58
C PRO A 4 -8.66 36.04 -16.62
N GLN A 5 -8.50 35.47 -17.81
CA GLN A 5 -8.29 34.03 -17.95
C GLN A 5 -6.94 33.71 -17.32
N LEU A 6 -6.95 33.27 -16.06
CA LEU A 6 -5.77 32.74 -15.39
C LEU A 6 -5.23 31.60 -16.24
N ARG A 7 -3.92 31.63 -16.56
CA ARG A 7 -3.27 30.50 -17.24
C ARG A 7 -3.49 29.23 -16.40
N PRO A 8 -3.67 28.05 -17.03
CA PRO A 8 -3.74 26.80 -16.28
C PRO A 8 -2.48 26.60 -15.45
N PHE A 9 -2.60 25.94 -14.30
CA PHE A 9 -1.44 25.54 -13.49
C PHE A 9 -0.62 24.49 -14.24
N ARG A 10 0.70 24.65 -14.22
CA ARG A 10 1.63 23.87 -15.04
C ARG A 10 2.35 22.85 -14.19
N PHE A 11 2.19 21.58 -14.54
CA PHE A 11 2.74 20.45 -13.81
C PHE A 11 3.87 19.77 -14.59
N ILE A 12 4.85 19.30 -13.84
CA ILE A 12 5.80 18.29 -14.29
C ILE A 12 5.43 16.94 -13.66
N LEU A 13 5.35 15.89 -14.47
CA LEU A 13 5.10 14.53 -14.02
C LEU A 13 6.38 13.71 -14.16
N VAL A 14 6.92 13.22 -13.05
CA VAL A 14 8.15 12.43 -12.99
C VAL A 14 7.80 10.97 -12.72
N GLY A 15 8.17 10.09 -13.66
CA GLY A 15 7.83 8.66 -13.64
C GLY A 15 6.48 8.39 -14.31
N ILE A 16 6.49 7.85 -15.53
CA ILE A 16 5.29 7.58 -16.33
C ILE A 16 4.97 6.08 -16.32
N GLY A 17 4.97 5.50 -15.12
CA GLY A 17 4.64 4.10 -14.89
C GLY A 17 3.13 3.79 -15.05
N PRO A 18 2.74 2.51 -14.92
CA PRO A 18 1.34 2.10 -15.02
C PRO A 18 0.40 2.81 -14.04
N HIS A 19 0.89 3.22 -12.86
CA HIS A 19 0.12 4.02 -11.92
C HIS A 19 -0.15 5.43 -12.47
N ALA A 20 0.90 6.18 -12.80
CA ALA A 20 0.82 7.53 -13.33
C ALA A 20 -0.08 7.67 -14.56
N LYS A 21 0.00 6.70 -15.48
CA LYS A 21 -0.85 6.66 -16.69
C LYS A 21 -2.35 6.59 -16.36
N ARG A 22 -2.72 5.78 -15.35
CA ARG A 22 -4.13 5.58 -14.96
C ARG A 22 -4.68 6.67 -14.06
N THR A 23 -3.81 7.30 -13.28
CA THR A 23 -4.20 8.30 -12.29
C THR A 23 -3.92 9.70 -12.80
N PHE A 24 -2.66 10.10 -12.96
CA PHE A 24 -2.33 11.47 -13.33
C PHE A 24 -2.70 11.77 -14.79
N VAL A 25 -2.14 11.05 -15.77
CA VAL A 25 -2.33 11.36 -17.20
C VAL A 25 -3.81 11.37 -17.56
N LYS A 26 -4.57 10.35 -17.14
CA LYS A 26 -6.02 10.26 -17.36
C LYS A 26 -6.77 11.48 -16.81
N HIS A 27 -6.49 11.91 -15.58
CA HIS A 27 -7.23 13.01 -14.95
C HIS A 27 -6.80 14.39 -15.44
N PHE A 28 -5.55 14.56 -15.87
CA PHE A 28 -5.10 15.81 -16.47
C PHE A 28 -5.71 16.09 -17.84
N GLN A 29 -6.26 15.08 -18.53
CA GLN A 29 -7.07 15.31 -19.73
C GLN A 29 -8.33 16.13 -19.39
N ASP A 30 -9.03 15.76 -18.30
CA ASP A 30 -10.20 16.49 -17.81
C ASP A 30 -9.80 17.90 -17.32
N LEU A 31 -8.75 18.00 -16.50
CA LEU A 31 -8.28 19.28 -15.94
C LEU A 31 -7.78 20.27 -17.01
N LYS A 32 -7.17 19.78 -18.08
CA LYS A 32 -6.74 20.60 -19.21
C LYS A 32 -7.95 21.12 -19.99
N ALA A 33 -8.97 20.29 -20.19
CA ALA A 33 -10.22 20.71 -20.83
C ALA A 33 -10.98 21.76 -19.99
N GLU A 34 -10.88 21.69 -18.67
CA GLU A 34 -11.41 22.69 -17.73
C GLU A 34 -10.55 23.96 -17.64
N GLY A 35 -9.35 23.98 -18.23
CA GLY A 35 -8.41 25.10 -18.15
C GLY A 35 -7.80 25.31 -16.75
N ARG A 36 -7.84 24.30 -15.89
CA ARG A 36 -7.39 24.40 -14.49
C ARG A 36 -5.95 23.93 -14.29
N GLY A 37 -5.52 22.92 -15.04
CA GLY A 37 -4.14 22.44 -14.96
C GLY A 37 -3.74 21.52 -16.09
N GLU A 38 -2.46 21.49 -16.41
CA GLU A 38 -1.90 20.68 -17.49
C GLU A 38 -0.51 20.11 -17.16
N ILE A 39 -0.21 18.92 -17.68
CA ILE A 39 1.14 18.34 -17.67
C ILE A 39 1.90 18.90 -18.86
N VAL A 40 2.84 19.80 -18.60
CA VAL A 40 3.67 20.43 -19.65
C VAL A 40 5.01 19.74 -19.83
N VAL A 41 5.43 18.94 -18.85
CA VAL A 41 6.66 18.13 -18.92
C VAL A 41 6.39 16.73 -18.35
N ALA A 42 6.88 15.71 -19.05
CA ALA A 42 6.94 14.34 -18.57
C ALA A 42 8.40 13.87 -18.50
N VAL A 43 8.83 13.45 -17.31
CA VAL A 43 10.19 12.96 -17.06
C VAL A 43 10.15 11.45 -16.85
N ASP A 44 11.01 10.70 -17.53
CA ASP A 44 11.18 9.27 -17.29
C ASP A 44 12.64 8.86 -17.51
N ILE A 45 12.98 7.61 -17.16
CA ILE A 45 14.31 7.09 -17.37
C ILE A 45 14.55 6.82 -18.86
N THR A 46 15.79 6.99 -19.32
CA THR A 46 16.19 6.73 -20.71
C THR A 46 15.79 5.33 -21.19
N ALA A 47 15.80 4.33 -20.30
CA ALA A 47 15.39 2.97 -20.64
C ALA A 47 13.92 2.87 -21.11
N ASN A 48 13.06 3.81 -20.71
CA ASN A 48 11.64 3.84 -21.08
C ASN A 48 11.35 4.74 -22.28
N GLN A 49 12.37 5.35 -22.91
CA GLN A 49 12.20 6.38 -23.92
C GLN A 49 11.27 5.97 -25.07
N VAL A 50 11.57 4.86 -25.73
CA VAL A 50 10.79 4.38 -26.89
C VAL A 50 9.33 4.16 -26.52
N ALA A 51 9.08 3.50 -25.38
CA ALA A 51 7.72 3.20 -24.92
C ALA A 51 6.96 4.47 -24.52
N LEU A 52 7.63 5.46 -23.93
CA LEU A 52 6.99 6.72 -23.55
C LEU A 52 6.71 7.60 -24.75
N GLU A 53 7.64 7.74 -25.70
CA GLU A 53 7.43 8.51 -26.93
C GLU A 53 6.18 8.01 -27.69
N GLN A 54 6.04 6.69 -27.84
CA GLN A 54 4.86 6.08 -28.46
C GLN A 54 3.56 6.37 -27.69
N TYR A 55 3.60 6.30 -26.36
CA TYR A 55 2.45 6.61 -25.51
C TYR A 55 2.07 8.10 -25.57
N ALA A 56 3.07 8.99 -25.59
CA ALA A 56 2.88 10.43 -25.56
C ALA A 56 2.19 10.98 -26.80
N ILE A 57 2.44 10.40 -27.99
CA ILE A 57 1.76 10.79 -29.24
C ILE A 57 0.24 10.86 -29.06
N LYS A 58 -0.34 9.91 -28.32
CA LYS A 58 -1.78 9.82 -28.11
C LYS A 58 -2.26 10.55 -26.86
N HIS A 59 -1.47 10.54 -25.79
CA HIS A 59 -1.95 10.92 -24.46
C HIS A 59 -1.37 12.23 -23.93
N LEU A 60 -0.24 12.68 -24.48
CA LEU A 60 0.53 13.85 -24.03
C LEU A 60 1.14 14.62 -25.23
N PRO A 61 0.34 15.00 -26.25
CA PRO A 61 0.89 15.52 -27.52
C PRO A 61 1.59 16.88 -27.38
N ASP A 62 1.22 17.68 -26.38
CA ASP A 62 1.78 19.02 -26.13
C ASP A 62 2.80 19.03 -24.97
N THR A 63 3.21 17.86 -24.49
CA THR A 63 4.06 17.70 -23.32
C THR A 63 5.51 17.50 -23.74
N GLU A 64 6.43 18.28 -23.17
CA GLU A 64 7.86 18.08 -23.39
C GLU A 64 8.35 16.81 -22.69
N LEU A 65 9.02 15.92 -23.42
CA LEU A 65 9.58 14.69 -22.87
C LEU A 65 11.04 14.89 -22.47
N VAL A 66 11.37 14.56 -21.23
CA VAL A 66 12.73 14.65 -20.69
C VAL A 66 13.17 13.29 -20.18
N PHE A 67 14.24 12.75 -20.79
CA PHE A 67 14.81 11.47 -20.40
C PHE A 67 16.08 11.63 -19.57
N VAL A 68 16.15 10.91 -18.46
CA VAL A 68 17.26 10.98 -17.48
C VAL A 68 17.85 9.58 -17.22
N PRO A 69 19.13 9.47 -16.81
CA PRO A 69 19.64 8.20 -16.29
C PRO A 69 18.89 7.77 -15.03
N HIS A 70 18.85 6.47 -14.76
CA HIS A 70 18.32 5.95 -13.49
C HIS A 70 19.27 6.30 -12.33
N PHE A 71 18.74 6.83 -11.23
CA PHE A 71 19.48 7.10 -9.99
C PHE A 71 18.58 6.83 -8.78
N ARG A 72 19.16 6.69 -7.58
CA ARG A 72 18.43 6.39 -6.33
C ARG A 72 18.71 7.39 -5.23
N ASP A 73 20.00 7.63 -4.96
CA ASP A 73 20.39 8.41 -3.80
C ASP A 73 20.35 9.91 -4.06
N VAL A 74 21.27 10.41 -4.88
CA VAL A 74 21.45 11.83 -5.18
C VAL A 74 21.14 12.06 -6.65
N MET A 75 20.35 13.10 -6.93
CA MET A 75 20.09 13.53 -8.30
C MET A 75 21.41 14.01 -8.94
N PRO A 76 21.85 13.44 -10.09
CA PRO A 76 23.05 13.89 -10.76
C PRO A 76 22.96 15.37 -11.14
N THR A 77 24.04 16.14 -10.98
CA THR A 77 24.06 17.59 -11.25
C THR A 77 23.57 17.93 -12.66
N ILE A 78 23.96 17.16 -13.67
CA ILE A 78 23.51 17.36 -15.06
C ILE A 78 21.99 17.18 -15.23
N VAL A 79 21.39 16.25 -14.47
CA VAL A 79 19.94 16.05 -14.44
C VAL A 79 19.28 17.23 -13.75
N GLN A 80 19.82 17.65 -12.61
CA GLN A 80 19.32 18.80 -11.87
C GLN A 80 19.34 20.07 -12.71
N GLU A 81 20.46 20.40 -13.36
CA GLU A 81 20.60 21.58 -14.22
C GLU A 81 19.59 21.59 -15.36
N ARG A 82 19.44 20.45 -16.04
CA ARG A 82 18.46 20.29 -17.13
C ARG A 82 17.02 20.47 -16.64
N LEU A 83 16.66 19.86 -15.51
CA LEU A 83 15.31 20.01 -14.96
C LEU A 83 15.07 21.44 -14.44
N ASN A 84 16.08 22.09 -13.86
CA ASN A 84 15.99 23.49 -13.42
C ASN A 84 15.74 24.44 -14.60
N GLU A 85 16.40 24.21 -15.75
CA GLU A 85 16.18 24.97 -16.96
C GLU A 85 14.74 24.84 -17.44
N VAL A 86 14.23 23.60 -17.50
CA VAL A 86 12.85 23.31 -17.91
C VAL A 86 11.84 23.96 -16.96
N VAL A 87 12.06 23.87 -15.65
CA VAL A 87 11.20 24.52 -14.63
C VAL A 87 11.10 26.03 -14.86
N ARG A 88 12.24 26.69 -15.11
CA ARG A 88 12.28 28.14 -15.36
C ARG A 88 11.63 28.53 -16.68
N ARG A 89 11.95 27.81 -17.76
CA ARG A 89 11.45 28.12 -19.12
C ARG A 89 9.95 27.92 -19.25
N LEU A 90 9.41 26.90 -18.59
CA LEU A 90 7.99 26.55 -18.69
C LEU A 90 7.15 27.05 -17.50
N GLU A 91 7.73 27.83 -16.58
CA GLU A 91 7.05 28.40 -15.41
C GLU A 91 6.26 27.33 -14.63
N ILE A 92 6.93 26.25 -14.26
CA ILE A 92 6.30 25.12 -13.56
C ILE A 92 5.84 25.55 -12.17
N ASP A 93 4.60 25.17 -11.82
CA ASP A 93 4.01 25.46 -10.53
C ASP A 93 4.17 24.25 -9.57
N CYS A 94 3.98 23.02 -10.07
CA CYS A 94 3.92 21.82 -9.23
C CYS A 94 4.63 20.60 -9.85
N VAL A 95 5.27 19.80 -8.99
CA VAL A 95 5.92 18.53 -9.34
C VAL A 95 5.11 17.36 -8.83
N ILE A 96 4.81 16.39 -9.70
CA ILE A 96 4.27 15.08 -9.32
C ILE A 96 5.38 14.04 -9.39
N VAL A 97 5.71 13.41 -8.26
CA VAL A 97 6.71 12.35 -8.15
C VAL A 97 5.99 10.99 -8.10
N SER A 98 6.02 10.27 -9.22
CA SER A 98 5.41 8.94 -9.44
C SER A 98 6.45 7.91 -9.93
N THR A 99 7.68 8.06 -9.44
CA THR A 99 8.80 7.13 -9.70
C THR A 99 8.74 5.91 -8.76
N ASP A 100 9.70 5.00 -8.90
CA ASP A 100 9.94 3.98 -7.87
C ASP A 100 10.23 4.66 -6.51
N PRO A 101 9.69 4.15 -5.39
CA PRO A 101 9.88 4.76 -4.07
C PRO A 101 11.34 4.90 -3.61
N GLU A 102 12.28 4.12 -4.17
CA GLU A 102 13.72 4.33 -3.95
C GLU A 102 14.19 5.71 -4.46
N CYS A 103 13.46 6.32 -5.38
CA CYS A 103 13.82 7.58 -6.06
C CYS A 103 13.01 8.79 -5.57
N HIS A 104 12.06 8.61 -4.64
CA HIS A 104 11.16 9.69 -4.24
C HIS A 104 11.88 10.85 -3.57
N LYS A 105 12.75 10.55 -2.60
CA LYS A 105 13.49 11.56 -1.84
C LYS A 105 14.28 12.53 -2.72
N PRO A 106 15.18 12.11 -3.63
CA PRO A 106 15.97 13.07 -4.40
C PRO A 106 15.10 13.99 -5.28
N TYR A 107 13.98 13.49 -5.84
CA TYR A 107 13.05 14.34 -6.58
C TYR A 107 12.27 15.29 -5.65
N GLY A 108 11.86 14.83 -4.46
CA GLY A 108 11.20 15.68 -3.46
C GLY A 108 12.10 16.81 -2.98
N LEU A 109 13.36 16.51 -2.62
CA LEU A 109 14.35 17.50 -2.20
C LEU A 109 14.66 18.49 -3.32
N TRP A 110 14.80 18.02 -4.57
CA TRP A 110 14.99 18.89 -5.73
C TRP A 110 13.82 19.87 -5.91
N ALA A 111 12.58 19.37 -5.89
CA ALA A 111 11.39 20.19 -6.09
C ALA A 111 11.22 21.25 -4.98
N VAL A 112 11.41 20.84 -3.72
CA VAL A 112 11.41 21.75 -2.56
C VAL A 112 12.52 22.79 -2.66
N GLY A 113 13.71 22.40 -3.14
CA GLY A 113 14.84 23.31 -3.36
C GLY A 113 14.60 24.36 -4.46
N LEU A 114 13.61 24.15 -5.33
CA LEU A 114 13.15 25.12 -6.33
C LEU A 114 11.87 25.86 -5.93
N ASP A 115 11.45 25.74 -4.67
CA ASP A 115 10.25 26.38 -4.12
C ASP A 115 8.95 25.99 -4.85
N LEU A 116 8.90 24.77 -5.39
CA LEU A 116 7.74 24.22 -6.09
C LEU A 116 6.75 23.58 -5.10
N HIS A 117 5.49 23.47 -5.54
CA HIS A 117 4.53 22.58 -4.90
C HIS A 117 4.87 21.12 -5.24
N VAL A 118 4.59 20.19 -4.34
CA VAL A 118 4.92 18.76 -4.53
C VAL A 118 3.70 17.89 -4.28
N ILE A 119 3.49 16.93 -5.16
CA ILE A 119 2.65 15.74 -4.97
C ILE A 119 3.57 14.54 -5.12
N MET A 120 3.56 13.63 -4.16
CA MET A 120 4.44 12.46 -4.16
C MET A 120 3.62 11.19 -3.94
N ASP A 121 3.86 10.17 -4.76
CA ASP A 121 3.25 8.86 -4.53
C ASP A 121 3.74 8.22 -3.24
N LYS A 122 2.98 7.25 -2.73
CA LYS A 122 3.36 6.48 -1.53
C LYS A 122 4.20 5.25 -1.88
N PRO A 123 5.01 4.74 -0.93
CA PRO A 123 5.39 5.36 0.34
C PRO A 123 6.29 6.58 0.11
N ILE A 124 6.50 7.43 1.12
CA ILE A 124 7.40 8.60 1.00
C ILE A 124 8.80 8.19 0.53
N SER A 125 9.28 7.05 1.02
CA SER A 125 10.48 6.40 0.51
C SER A 125 10.49 4.92 0.89
N THR A 126 11.38 4.16 0.25
CA THR A 126 11.81 2.82 0.66
C THR A 126 13.30 2.68 0.41
N ARG A 127 13.94 1.70 1.05
CA ARG A 127 15.35 1.40 0.83
C ARG A 127 15.56 -0.07 0.51
N ARG A 128 16.58 -0.37 -0.31
CA ARG A 128 16.99 -1.74 -0.59
C ARG A 128 17.44 -2.41 0.70
N ASN A 129 17.14 -3.69 0.82
CA ASN A 129 17.52 -4.52 1.96
C ASN A 129 16.97 -3.98 3.29
N ALA A 130 15.89 -3.21 3.31
CA ALA A 130 15.23 -2.80 4.55
C ALA A 130 14.84 -3.99 5.43
N CYS A 131 14.54 -5.15 4.84
CA CYS A 131 14.26 -6.39 5.56
C CYS A 131 15.50 -7.04 6.19
N ASN A 132 16.71 -6.71 5.73
CA ASN A 132 17.97 -7.42 6.05
C ASN A 132 19.07 -6.54 6.67
N ASP A 133 18.99 -5.22 6.50
CA ASP A 133 19.97 -4.23 6.97
C ASP A 133 19.30 -3.16 7.87
N PRO A 134 19.66 -3.09 9.18
CA PRO A 134 19.15 -2.09 10.11
C PRO A 134 19.37 -0.64 9.66
N THR A 135 20.48 -0.36 8.96
CA THR A 135 20.78 0.98 8.46
C THR A 135 19.79 1.38 7.38
N GLN A 136 19.38 0.42 6.54
CA GLN A 136 18.41 0.65 5.47
C GLN A 136 16.99 0.75 6.03
N ALA A 137 16.64 -0.09 7.00
CA ALA A 137 15.37 0.00 7.72
C ALA A 137 15.20 1.37 8.39
N ALA A 138 16.15 1.76 9.25
CA ALA A 138 16.18 3.07 9.92
C ALA A 138 16.23 4.24 8.93
N GLY A 139 16.90 4.02 7.79
CA GLY A 139 17.04 4.99 6.72
C GLY A 139 15.71 5.48 6.14
N ILE A 140 14.64 4.69 6.22
CA ILE A 140 13.29 5.08 5.76
C ILE A 140 12.76 6.28 6.58
N ALA A 141 12.91 6.23 7.92
CA ALA A 141 12.53 7.36 8.78
C ALA A 141 13.45 8.57 8.54
N ASN A 142 14.75 8.34 8.35
CA ASN A 142 15.70 9.42 8.05
C ASN A 142 15.39 10.14 6.73
N ASP A 143 14.92 9.41 5.71
CA ASP A 143 14.52 10.01 4.43
C ASP A 143 13.30 10.94 4.59
N TYR A 144 12.35 10.56 5.44
CA TYR A 144 11.23 11.41 5.82
C TYR A 144 11.69 12.69 6.53
N GLU A 145 12.55 12.56 7.56
CA GLU A 145 13.00 13.73 8.33
C GLU A 145 13.77 14.72 7.44
N GLN A 146 14.60 14.24 6.52
CA GLN A 146 15.31 15.11 5.55
C GLN A 146 14.33 15.89 4.65
N LEU A 147 13.27 15.24 4.16
CA LEU A 147 12.24 15.91 3.36
C LEU A 147 11.45 16.92 4.20
N LEU A 148 11.11 16.56 5.44
CA LEU A 148 10.37 17.41 6.36
C LEU A 148 11.16 18.67 6.71
N ASP A 149 12.44 18.54 7.04
CA ASP A 149 13.32 19.65 7.36
C ASP A 149 13.45 20.60 6.16
N ALA A 150 13.69 20.06 4.95
CA ALA A 150 13.73 20.85 3.73
C ALA A 150 12.40 21.59 3.47
N TYR A 151 11.27 20.92 3.69
CA TYR A 151 9.94 21.50 3.54
C TYR A 151 9.67 22.60 4.58
N HIS A 152 10.08 22.42 5.84
CA HIS A 152 9.96 23.46 6.86
C HIS A 152 10.80 24.69 6.53
N GLU A 153 12.03 24.52 6.03
CA GLU A 153 12.83 25.66 5.55
C GLU A 153 12.17 26.36 4.36
N LEU A 154 11.46 25.63 3.49
CA LEU A 154 10.64 26.21 2.43
C LEU A 154 9.47 27.03 2.99
N GLN A 155 8.75 26.50 3.98
CA GLN A 155 7.60 27.21 4.57
C GLN A 155 7.96 28.55 5.21
N LYS A 156 9.21 28.75 5.65
CA LYS A 156 9.70 30.04 6.18
C LYS A 156 9.80 31.14 5.10
N ARG A 157 9.99 30.76 3.84
CA ARG A 157 10.20 31.68 2.71
C ARG A 157 9.02 31.76 1.75
N LYS A 158 8.32 30.65 1.52
CA LYS A 158 7.16 30.56 0.61
C LYS A 158 6.19 29.50 1.12
N ARG A 159 4.91 29.87 1.22
CA ARG A 159 3.85 28.91 1.52
C ARG A 159 3.63 28.01 0.31
N THR A 160 3.94 26.73 0.49
CA THR A 160 3.74 25.67 -0.52
C THR A 160 3.06 24.45 0.09
N MET A 161 2.62 23.52 -0.77
CA MET A 161 2.04 22.23 -0.36
C MET A 161 3.03 21.11 -0.68
N PHE A 162 3.04 20.08 0.16
CA PHE A 162 3.73 18.83 -0.11
C PHE A 162 2.78 17.68 0.23
N LEU A 163 2.00 17.25 -0.77
CA LEU A 163 0.98 16.23 -0.59
C LEU A 163 1.55 14.83 -0.85
N ILE A 164 1.27 13.88 0.04
CA ILE A 164 1.56 12.46 -0.17
C ILE A 164 0.29 11.75 -0.65
N ASN A 165 0.38 10.97 -1.72
CA ASN A 165 -0.76 10.27 -2.34
C ASN A 165 -1.19 9.02 -1.56
N SER A 166 -1.62 9.21 -0.31
CA SER A 166 -2.33 8.19 0.45
C SER A 166 -3.83 8.30 0.17
N HIS A 167 -4.25 7.79 -1.00
CA HIS A 167 -5.61 7.99 -1.53
C HIS A 167 -6.74 7.60 -0.56
N ARG A 168 -6.52 6.69 0.40
CA ARG A 168 -7.52 6.33 1.43
C ARG A 168 -7.94 7.52 2.30
N ARG A 169 -7.10 8.54 2.44
CA ARG A 169 -7.44 9.77 3.16
C ARG A 169 -8.56 10.57 2.47
N TYR A 170 -8.77 10.38 1.17
CA TYR A 170 -9.84 11.01 0.39
C TYR A 170 -11.03 10.08 0.14
N HIS A 171 -11.05 8.90 0.76
CA HIS A 171 -12.11 7.91 0.53
C HIS A 171 -13.28 8.16 1.52
N PRO A 172 -14.50 8.46 1.05
CA PRO A 172 -15.68 8.72 1.88
C PRO A 172 -15.97 7.67 2.96
N GLY A 173 -15.80 6.38 2.66
CA GLY A 173 -15.77 5.30 3.66
C GLY A 173 -14.87 5.56 4.88
N PHE A 174 -13.63 5.94 4.63
CA PHE A 174 -12.63 6.21 5.66
C PHE A 174 -12.84 7.59 6.32
N LEU A 175 -13.26 8.60 5.56
CA LEU A 175 -13.65 9.91 6.09
C LEU A 175 -14.84 9.77 7.06
N GLY A 176 -15.89 9.07 6.64
CA GLY A 176 -17.07 8.77 7.47
C GLY A 176 -16.70 8.01 8.73
N THR A 177 -15.78 7.05 8.62
CA THR A 177 -15.24 6.33 9.78
C THR A 177 -14.54 7.27 10.78
N ARG A 178 -13.70 8.20 10.30
CA ARG A 178 -13.06 9.21 11.16
C ARG A 178 -14.08 10.13 11.82
N ASP A 179 -15.14 10.52 11.12
CA ASP A 179 -16.24 11.30 11.68
C ASP A 179 -16.98 10.53 12.78
N PHE A 180 -17.24 9.25 12.58
CA PHE A 180 -17.88 8.39 13.59
C PHE A 180 -17.01 8.22 14.83
N ILE A 181 -15.69 8.09 14.67
CA ILE A 181 -14.74 8.02 15.79
C ILE A 181 -14.73 9.36 16.54
N SER A 182 -14.59 10.47 15.81
CA SER A 182 -14.58 11.83 16.40
C SER A 182 -15.86 12.12 17.16
N ASN A 183 -17.03 11.69 16.64
CA ASN A 183 -18.30 11.83 17.32
C ASN A 183 -18.35 11.11 18.68
N ILE A 184 -17.79 9.89 18.77
CA ILE A 184 -17.71 9.16 20.04
C ILE A 184 -16.72 9.82 21.00
N ARG A 185 -15.56 10.26 20.49
CA ARG A 185 -14.60 11.04 21.27
C ARG A 185 -15.25 12.28 21.86
N ASP A 186 -16.01 13.05 21.08
CA ASP A 186 -16.63 14.29 21.54
C ASP A 186 -17.72 14.04 22.58
N LYS A 187 -18.50 12.95 22.43
CA LYS A 187 -19.57 12.57 23.37
C LYS A 187 -19.06 11.95 24.68
N THR A 188 -17.94 11.22 24.64
CA THR A 188 -17.53 10.32 25.75
C THR A 188 -16.10 10.54 26.24
N SER A 189 -15.32 11.35 25.52
CA SER A 189 -13.87 11.45 25.68
C SER A 189 -13.15 10.10 25.59
N CYS A 190 -13.75 9.07 25.01
CA CYS A 190 -13.13 7.76 24.83
C CYS A 190 -12.40 7.72 23.48
N PRO A 191 -11.09 7.42 23.47
CA PRO A 191 -10.35 7.27 22.22
C PRO A 191 -10.68 5.93 21.56
N VAL A 192 -10.05 5.69 20.40
CA VAL A 192 -9.94 4.34 19.85
C VAL A 192 -9.08 3.50 20.80
N THR A 193 -9.62 2.35 21.22
CA THR A 193 -8.96 1.41 22.13
C THR A 193 -8.45 0.17 21.42
N SER A 194 -9.02 -0.19 20.26
CA SER A 194 -8.58 -1.33 19.48
C SER A 194 -8.86 -1.13 17.99
N LEU A 195 -7.93 -1.63 17.15
CA LEU A 195 -8.07 -1.75 15.71
C LEU A 195 -7.60 -3.14 15.27
N ILE A 196 -8.37 -3.81 14.43
CA ILE A 196 -7.89 -4.93 13.62
C ILE A 196 -8.07 -4.53 12.16
N SER A 197 -6.99 -4.53 11.40
CA SER A 197 -7.01 -4.23 9.97
C SER A 197 -6.36 -5.38 9.22
N THR A 198 -7.04 -5.88 8.19
CA THR A 198 -6.55 -6.95 7.34
C THR A 198 -6.61 -6.50 5.89
N HIS A 199 -5.54 -6.76 5.15
CA HIS A 199 -5.49 -6.58 3.72
C HIS A 199 -4.81 -7.73 3.05
N CYS A 200 -5.56 -8.43 2.23
CA CYS A 200 -5.09 -9.52 1.42
C CYS A 200 -5.20 -9.11 -0.05
N ASP A 201 -4.08 -9.15 -0.78
CA ASP A 201 -4.14 -9.01 -2.23
C ASP A 201 -4.72 -10.24 -2.92
N GLY A 202 -4.74 -11.40 -2.24
CA GLY A 202 -5.28 -12.66 -2.76
C GLY A 202 -4.52 -13.15 -3.98
N GLN A 203 -3.18 -13.14 -3.89
CA GLN A 203 -2.30 -13.57 -4.95
C GLN A 203 -1.75 -14.96 -4.67
N TRP A 204 -1.75 -15.79 -5.71
CA TRP A 204 -0.91 -16.97 -5.79
C TRP A 204 0.17 -16.74 -6.85
N ARG A 205 1.36 -16.32 -6.38
CA ARG A 205 2.54 -16.14 -7.24
C ARG A 205 3.31 -17.45 -7.31
N LEU A 206 3.71 -17.85 -8.51
CA LEU A 206 4.57 -19.02 -8.67
C LEU A 206 6.00 -18.69 -8.22
N PRO A 207 6.78 -19.70 -7.80
CA PRO A 207 8.12 -19.48 -7.25
C PRO A 207 9.04 -18.65 -8.16
N ASP A 208 9.04 -18.94 -9.46
CA ASP A 208 9.88 -18.19 -10.42
C ASP A 208 9.44 -16.73 -10.58
N GLU A 209 8.14 -16.46 -10.45
CA GLU A 209 7.60 -15.10 -10.53
C GLU A 209 7.97 -14.28 -9.31
N ILE A 210 8.11 -14.90 -8.14
CA ILE A 210 8.62 -14.24 -6.92
C ILE A 210 10.06 -13.77 -7.17
N VAL A 211 10.87 -14.60 -7.83
CA VAL A 211 12.27 -14.31 -8.15
C VAL A 211 12.41 -13.23 -9.24
N ASP A 212 11.66 -13.39 -10.33
CA ASP A 212 11.86 -12.60 -11.55
C ASP A 212 11.13 -11.26 -11.54
N GLN A 213 10.16 -11.04 -10.63
CA GLN A 213 9.36 -9.82 -10.63
C GLN A 213 10.18 -8.58 -10.30
N HIS A 214 10.09 -7.57 -11.18
CA HIS A 214 10.71 -6.26 -10.99
C HIS A 214 9.72 -5.18 -10.54
N TYR A 215 8.42 -5.37 -10.77
CA TYR A 215 7.37 -4.43 -10.35
C TYR A 215 6.75 -4.86 -9.03
N HIS A 216 6.78 -3.98 -8.02
CA HIS A 216 6.59 -4.37 -6.62
C HIS A 216 7.46 -5.59 -6.23
N PRO A 217 8.79 -5.48 -6.39
CA PRO A 217 9.70 -6.60 -6.23
C PRO A 217 9.89 -6.97 -4.76
N PHE A 218 10.14 -8.26 -4.51
CA PHE A 218 10.69 -8.75 -3.24
C PHE A 218 12.23 -8.81 -3.29
N ARG A 219 12.79 -9.08 -4.48
CA ARG A 219 14.23 -9.25 -4.75
C ARG A 219 15.15 -8.09 -4.37
N TYR A 220 14.60 -6.95 -3.96
CA TYR A 220 15.39 -5.81 -3.49
C TYR A 220 15.39 -5.70 -1.96
N GLY A 221 14.94 -6.74 -1.25
CA GLY A 221 15.00 -6.81 0.21
C GLY A 221 14.01 -5.89 0.92
N TYR A 222 12.88 -5.58 0.29
CA TYR A 222 11.70 -4.95 0.87
C TYR A 222 10.45 -5.50 0.19
N GLY A 223 9.32 -5.49 0.87
CA GLY A 223 8.14 -6.22 0.41
C GLY A 223 6.83 -5.52 0.72
N LYS A 224 5.85 -6.32 1.15
CA LYS A 224 4.46 -5.90 1.36
C LYS A 224 4.32 -4.60 2.16
N VAL A 225 5.13 -4.41 3.20
CA VAL A 225 5.10 -3.24 4.08
C VAL A 225 5.37 -1.97 3.28
N SER A 226 6.45 -1.95 2.48
CA SER A 226 6.79 -0.81 1.61
C SER A 226 5.77 -0.61 0.49
N HIS A 227 5.21 -1.69 -0.06
CA HIS A 227 4.32 -1.60 -1.22
C HIS A 227 2.92 -1.13 -0.84
N SER A 228 2.06 -2.04 -0.39
CA SER A 228 0.66 -1.73 -0.05
C SER A 228 0.46 -1.49 1.45
N GLY A 229 1.40 -1.93 2.29
CA GLY A 229 1.36 -1.79 3.74
C GLY A 229 1.34 -0.35 4.24
N TYR A 230 2.05 0.56 3.58
CA TYR A 230 2.07 1.98 3.96
C TYR A 230 0.67 2.59 4.08
N HIS A 231 -0.26 2.24 3.17
CA HIS A 231 -1.63 2.75 3.28
C HIS A 231 -2.35 2.30 4.54
N PHE A 232 -2.00 1.14 5.11
CA PHE A 232 -2.60 0.59 6.33
C PHE A 232 -1.96 1.13 7.60
N LEU A 233 -0.65 1.37 7.57
CA LEU A 233 0.04 2.14 8.62
C LEU A 233 -0.58 3.53 8.72
N ASP A 234 -0.76 4.20 7.59
CA ASP A 234 -1.39 5.52 7.49
C ASP A 234 -2.86 5.51 7.94
N THR A 235 -3.68 4.62 7.38
CA THR A 235 -5.11 4.55 7.70
C THR A 235 -5.33 4.19 9.17
N GLY A 236 -4.58 3.21 9.68
CA GLY A 236 -4.64 2.82 11.10
C GLY A 236 -4.30 3.99 12.00
N TYR A 237 -3.22 4.72 11.70
CA TYR A 237 -2.85 5.95 12.39
C TYR A 237 -4.00 6.98 12.37
N LYS A 238 -4.58 7.29 11.20
CA LYS A 238 -5.67 8.28 11.10
C LYS A 238 -6.95 7.89 11.85
N PHE A 239 -7.21 6.59 12.05
CA PHE A 239 -8.30 6.14 12.91
C PHE A 239 -8.01 6.40 14.39
N PHE A 240 -6.80 6.07 14.87
CA PHE A 240 -6.41 6.40 16.26
C PHE A 240 -6.42 7.90 16.51
N GLU A 241 -5.81 8.66 15.61
CA GLU A 241 -5.71 10.11 15.70
C GLU A 241 -7.09 10.79 15.79
N ALA A 242 -8.08 10.32 15.02
CA ALA A 242 -9.45 10.84 15.10
C ALA A 242 -10.05 10.70 16.51
N GLY A 243 -9.61 9.71 17.30
CA GLY A 243 -10.05 9.49 18.68
C GLY A 243 -9.27 10.28 19.73
N TRP A 244 -8.20 10.98 19.38
CA TRP A 244 -7.32 11.62 20.36
C TRP A 244 -7.89 12.92 20.94
N THR A 245 -7.62 13.12 22.23
CA THR A 245 -7.79 14.41 22.92
C THR A 245 -6.45 14.84 23.52
N PRO A 246 -6.25 16.11 23.93
CA PRO A 246 -5.01 16.52 24.60
C PRO A 246 -4.66 15.64 25.81
N GLN A 247 -5.67 15.14 26.52
CA GLN A 247 -5.53 14.27 27.68
C GLN A 247 -5.36 12.79 27.29
N LYS A 248 -5.80 12.35 26.11
CA LYS A 248 -5.75 10.96 25.65
C LYS A 248 -5.20 10.84 24.24
N ARG A 249 -3.95 11.28 24.09
CA ARG A 249 -3.10 11.11 22.91
C ARG A 249 -1.78 10.48 23.36
N PRO A 250 -1.19 9.58 22.57
CA PRO A 250 0.00 8.82 22.97
C PRO A 250 1.26 9.69 23.03
N ASP A 251 2.19 9.32 23.90
CA ASP A 251 3.57 9.83 23.90
C ASP A 251 4.58 8.76 23.44
N GLU A 252 4.13 7.51 23.30
CA GLU A 252 4.93 6.37 22.91
C GLU A 252 4.11 5.40 22.04
N VAL A 253 4.77 4.77 21.08
CA VAL A 253 4.24 3.65 20.30
C VAL A 253 5.24 2.50 20.33
N GLU A 254 4.77 1.29 20.64
CA GLU A 254 5.53 0.05 20.52
C GLU A 254 5.10 -0.71 19.26
N VAL A 255 6.04 -1.29 18.53
CA VAL A 255 5.78 -2.09 17.33
C VAL A 255 6.47 -3.46 17.48
N VAL A 256 5.71 -4.51 17.19
CA VAL A 256 6.21 -5.88 17.03
C VAL A 256 5.77 -6.40 15.67
N ALA A 257 6.72 -6.83 14.85
CA ALA A 257 6.47 -7.37 13.52
C ALA A 257 6.90 -8.85 13.41
N THR A 258 6.18 -9.57 12.57
CA THR A 258 6.50 -10.91 12.10
C THR A 258 6.26 -10.95 10.60
N PHE A 259 7.22 -11.45 9.85
CA PHE A 259 7.17 -11.53 8.40
C PHE A 259 7.11 -12.98 7.94
N VAL A 260 6.49 -13.20 6.79
CA VAL A 260 6.65 -14.42 5.97
C VAL A 260 7.56 -14.04 4.81
N LEU A 261 8.76 -14.61 4.79
CA LEU A 261 9.71 -14.43 3.70
C LEU A 261 9.42 -15.45 2.58
N PRO A 262 9.95 -15.25 1.37
CA PRO A 262 9.74 -16.21 0.28
C PRO A 262 10.14 -17.66 0.60
N ASN A 263 11.20 -17.87 1.38
CA ASN A 263 11.56 -19.23 1.82
C ASN A 263 10.56 -19.84 2.82
N ASP A 264 9.91 -19.02 3.65
CA ASP A 264 8.84 -19.48 4.55
C ASP A 264 7.58 -19.84 3.74
N TYR A 265 7.27 -19.05 2.71
CA TYR A 265 6.21 -19.37 1.75
C TYR A 265 6.47 -20.70 1.04
N MET A 266 7.69 -20.93 0.55
CA MET A 266 8.07 -22.22 -0.07
C MET A 266 8.06 -23.39 0.91
N SER A 267 8.15 -23.15 2.21
CA SER A 267 7.99 -24.18 3.23
C SER A 267 6.52 -24.51 3.51
N SER A 268 5.61 -23.56 3.23
CA SER A 268 4.17 -23.73 3.40
C SER A 268 3.48 -24.28 2.15
N LEU A 269 4.00 -23.94 0.97
CA LEU A 269 3.58 -24.48 -0.31
C LEU A 269 4.83 -24.75 -1.17
N SER A 270 5.30 -25.99 -1.17
CA SER A 270 6.56 -26.38 -1.79
C SER A 270 6.51 -26.36 -3.33
N HIS A 271 7.67 -26.46 -3.97
CA HIS A 271 7.77 -26.58 -5.42
C HIS A 271 7.00 -27.81 -5.94
N GLU A 272 7.10 -28.93 -5.24
CA GLU A 272 6.41 -30.18 -5.56
C GLU A 272 4.90 -30.06 -5.36
N GLU A 273 4.46 -29.28 -4.36
CA GLU A 273 3.04 -29.03 -4.11
C GLU A 273 2.43 -28.10 -5.17
N HIS A 274 3.18 -27.10 -5.63
CA HIS A 274 2.81 -26.31 -6.81
C HIS A 274 2.66 -27.22 -8.05
N ALA A 275 3.62 -28.10 -8.29
CA ALA A 275 3.56 -29.05 -9.39
C ALA A 275 2.31 -29.94 -9.28
N ARG A 276 2.03 -30.50 -8.10
CA ARG A 276 0.85 -31.33 -7.86
C ARG A 276 -0.46 -30.58 -8.14
N ALA A 277 -0.54 -29.32 -7.73
CA ALA A 277 -1.74 -28.49 -7.90
C ALA A 277 -1.97 -28.04 -9.34
N LEU A 278 -0.92 -27.85 -10.13
CA LEU A 278 -0.97 -27.25 -11.48
C LEU A 278 -0.66 -28.25 -12.62
N GLY A 279 -0.70 -29.55 -12.34
CA GLY A 279 -0.58 -30.58 -13.37
C GLY A 279 0.86 -30.99 -13.70
N GLY A 280 1.68 -31.26 -12.68
CA GLY A 280 2.96 -31.97 -12.69
C GLY A 280 3.88 -31.60 -13.84
N ASP A 281 3.77 -32.36 -14.94
CA ASP A 281 4.53 -32.19 -16.18
C ASP A 281 4.38 -30.78 -16.76
N ALA A 282 3.16 -30.22 -16.75
CA ALA A 282 2.89 -28.88 -17.25
C ALA A 282 3.66 -27.83 -16.43
N TYR A 283 3.61 -27.92 -15.11
CA TYR A 283 4.32 -27.01 -14.22
C TYR A 283 5.84 -27.16 -14.37
N ASN A 284 6.35 -28.39 -14.33
CA ASN A 284 7.78 -28.67 -14.41
C ASN A 284 8.39 -28.23 -15.74
N SER A 285 7.63 -28.28 -16.83
CA SER A 285 8.08 -27.76 -18.14
C SER A 285 8.16 -26.24 -18.20
N PHE A 286 7.43 -25.54 -17.34
CA PHE A 286 7.45 -24.07 -17.23
C PHE A 286 8.43 -23.57 -16.18
N ALA A 287 8.68 -24.38 -15.13
CA ALA A 287 9.56 -24.03 -14.03
C ALA A 287 10.98 -23.69 -14.51
N LYS A 288 11.47 -22.52 -14.14
CA LYS A 288 12.81 -22.01 -14.48
C LYS A 288 13.87 -22.44 -13.48
N TYR A 289 13.48 -22.58 -12.22
CA TYR A 289 14.40 -22.82 -11.11
C TYR A 289 14.00 -24.08 -10.35
N GLY A 290 15.00 -24.89 -9.99
CA GLY A 290 14.80 -26.03 -9.09
C GLY A 290 14.68 -25.59 -7.62
N PRO A 291 14.23 -26.48 -6.71
CA PRO A 291 14.01 -26.14 -5.30
C PRO A 291 15.23 -25.54 -4.59
N GLY A 292 16.42 -26.09 -4.82
CA GLY A 292 17.67 -25.59 -4.22
C GLY A 292 18.06 -24.21 -4.73
N GLU A 293 17.81 -23.93 -6.01
CA GLU A 293 18.10 -22.62 -6.60
C GLU A 293 17.10 -21.56 -6.14
N LEU A 294 15.81 -21.90 -6.07
CA LEU A 294 14.78 -21.04 -5.48
C LEU A 294 15.18 -20.63 -4.06
N ARG A 295 15.59 -21.59 -3.22
CA ARG A 295 16.00 -21.33 -1.84
C ARG A 295 17.12 -20.28 -1.74
N MET A 296 18.16 -20.41 -2.57
CA MET A 296 19.28 -19.46 -2.59
C MET A 296 18.85 -18.09 -3.09
N ARG A 297 18.03 -18.03 -4.16
CA ARG A 297 17.58 -16.76 -4.74
C ARG A 297 16.63 -16.00 -3.82
N MET A 298 15.92 -16.71 -2.94
CA MET A 298 14.91 -16.19 -2.03
C MET A 298 15.45 -15.74 -0.66
N GLU A 299 16.72 -16.02 -0.35
CA GLU A 299 17.30 -15.84 0.98
C GLU A 299 17.22 -14.40 1.50
N ASP A 300 17.65 -13.43 0.68
CA ASP A 300 17.69 -12.00 1.05
C ASP A 300 16.52 -11.19 0.49
N MET A 301 15.43 -11.85 0.12
CA MET A 301 14.26 -11.16 -0.40
C MET A 301 13.42 -10.51 0.71
N GLY A 302 12.69 -9.46 0.33
CA GLY A 302 11.71 -8.83 1.19
C GLY A 302 10.49 -9.71 1.44
N GLU A 303 9.73 -9.32 2.45
CA GLU A 303 8.59 -10.04 2.97
C GLU A 303 7.40 -10.11 1.99
N ILE A 304 6.81 -11.31 1.90
CA ILE A 304 5.58 -11.54 1.14
C ILE A 304 4.38 -11.08 1.96
N ASP A 305 4.34 -11.48 3.22
CA ASP A 305 3.30 -11.12 4.19
C ASP A 305 3.93 -10.54 5.46
N ALA A 306 3.17 -9.68 6.16
CA ALA A 306 3.59 -9.06 7.41
C ALA A 306 2.42 -8.97 8.39
N MET A 307 2.67 -9.34 9.64
CA MET A 307 1.76 -9.21 10.76
C MET A 307 2.38 -8.27 11.80
N LEU A 308 1.63 -7.25 12.17
CA LEU A 308 2.09 -6.19 13.06
C LEU A 308 1.17 -6.08 14.27
N GLN A 309 1.76 -5.98 15.45
CA GLN A 309 1.10 -5.52 16.66
C GLN A 309 1.68 -4.15 17.03
N ILE A 310 0.80 -3.17 17.19
CA ILE A 310 1.17 -1.79 17.49
C ILE A 310 0.44 -1.39 18.79
N THR A 311 1.17 -0.87 19.77
CA THR A 311 0.60 -0.43 21.05
C THR A 311 0.82 1.06 21.22
N PHE A 312 -0.26 1.84 21.30
CA PHE A 312 -0.21 3.28 21.59
C PHE A 312 -0.27 3.48 23.11
N LYS A 313 0.70 4.19 23.67
CA LYS A 313 0.86 4.38 25.11
C LYS A 313 0.90 5.87 25.48
N LYS A 314 0.45 6.16 26.70
CA LYS A 314 0.61 7.46 27.35
C LYS A 314 1.11 7.28 28.78
N HIS A 315 2.24 7.89 29.10
CA HIS A 315 2.90 7.80 30.40
C HIS A 315 2.99 6.34 30.90
N GLY A 316 3.40 5.43 30.00
CA GLY A 316 3.53 4.00 30.27
C GLY A 316 2.22 3.18 30.24
N ASN A 317 1.05 3.81 30.19
CA ASN A 317 -0.24 3.12 30.15
C ASN A 317 -0.70 2.90 28.71
N VAL A 318 -1.27 1.73 28.41
CA VAL A 318 -1.84 1.43 27.09
C VAL A 318 -3.12 2.25 26.89
N LEU A 319 -3.15 3.06 25.83
CA LEU A 319 -4.34 3.77 25.36
C LEU A 319 -5.12 2.94 24.33
N GLY A 320 -4.42 2.22 23.47
CA GLY A 320 -5.04 1.34 22.51
C GLY A 320 -4.05 0.48 21.73
N ILE A 321 -4.58 -0.54 21.08
CA ILE A 321 -3.81 -1.57 20.39
C ILE A 321 -4.29 -1.72 18.94
N ALA A 322 -3.37 -1.88 18.00
CA ALA A 322 -3.68 -2.20 16.61
C ALA A 322 -3.04 -3.53 16.21
N GLN A 323 -3.79 -4.33 15.47
CA GLN A 323 -3.26 -5.46 14.72
C GLN A 323 -3.42 -5.18 13.24
N LEU A 324 -2.32 -5.21 12.48
CA LEU A 324 -2.34 -5.08 11.03
C LEU A 324 -1.87 -6.39 10.40
N ASN A 325 -2.71 -7.01 9.58
CA ASN A 325 -2.40 -8.22 8.81
C ASN A 325 -2.28 -7.84 7.33
N LEU A 326 -1.06 -7.78 6.82
CA LEU A 326 -0.73 -7.36 5.47
C LEU A 326 -0.30 -8.58 4.67
N LEU A 327 -1.18 -9.06 3.80
CA LEU A 327 -0.99 -10.32 3.10
C LEU A 327 -0.96 -10.08 1.57
N HIS A 328 0.06 -10.56 0.88
CA HIS A 328 -0.03 -10.89 -0.53
C HIS A 328 -0.69 -12.25 -0.73
N THR A 329 -0.40 -13.24 0.13
CA THR A 329 -0.95 -14.58 0.00
C THR A 329 -2.36 -14.67 0.54
N GLY A 330 -3.21 -15.43 -0.14
CA GLY A 330 -4.59 -15.69 0.26
C GLY A 330 -5.40 -16.25 -0.89
N PHE A 331 -6.73 -16.12 -0.81
CA PHE A 331 -7.62 -16.62 -1.85
C PHE A 331 -7.29 -16.01 -3.22
N SER A 332 -6.95 -16.87 -4.18
CA SER A 332 -6.68 -16.50 -5.56
C SER A 332 -7.54 -17.35 -6.49
N ARG A 333 -7.92 -16.75 -7.63
CA ARG A 333 -8.62 -17.45 -8.72
C ARG A 333 -7.67 -18.09 -9.73
N ARG A 334 -6.36 -18.02 -9.49
CA ARG A 334 -5.38 -18.57 -10.41
C ARG A 334 -5.51 -20.09 -10.45
N ASP A 335 -5.75 -20.63 -11.63
CA ASP A 335 -5.70 -22.06 -11.95
C ASP A 335 -4.80 -22.35 -13.17
N TRP A 336 -3.99 -21.38 -13.61
CA TRP A 336 -3.09 -21.51 -14.75
C TRP A 336 -1.63 -21.19 -14.40
N ILE A 337 -0.71 -21.75 -15.21
CA ILE A 337 0.73 -21.56 -15.06
C ILE A 337 1.21 -20.34 -15.84
N ASP A 338 0.98 -20.32 -17.15
CA ASP A 338 1.50 -19.31 -18.07
C ASP A 338 0.66 -18.02 -18.09
N GLN A 339 1.30 -16.89 -17.79
CA GLN A 339 0.71 -15.55 -17.78
C GLN A 339 0.98 -14.78 -19.10
N GLY A 340 1.52 -15.47 -20.11
CA GLY A 340 1.88 -14.91 -21.41
C GLY A 340 3.26 -14.24 -21.43
N PRO A 341 3.67 -13.69 -22.59
CA PRO A 341 5.03 -13.22 -22.82
C PRO A 341 5.41 -11.94 -22.05
N THR A 342 4.41 -11.17 -21.60
CA THR A 342 4.59 -9.94 -20.81
C THR A 342 3.62 -9.95 -19.62
N PRO A 343 3.92 -10.73 -18.57
CA PRO A 343 2.94 -11.03 -17.53
C PRO A 343 2.68 -9.80 -16.62
N ASP A 344 1.43 -9.36 -16.54
CA ASP A 344 0.99 -8.40 -15.51
C ASP A 344 0.63 -9.18 -14.23
N LEU A 345 1.61 -9.38 -13.36
CA LEU A 345 1.41 -10.08 -12.07
C LEU A 345 0.62 -9.25 -11.04
N TYR A 346 -0.02 -8.17 -11.45
CA TYR A 346 -0.86 -7.32 -10.60
C TYR A 346 -2.34 -7.32 -11.03
N LYS A 347 -2.66 -7.60 -12.31
CA LYS A 347 -4.02 -7.56 -12.87
C LYS A 347 -4.28 -8.77 -13.77
N GLY A 348 -5.43 -9.43 -13.59
CA GLY A 348 -5.81 -10.59 -14.41
C GLY A 348 -4.97 -11.84 -14.18
N CYS A 349 -4.19 -11.90 -13.10
CA CYS A 349 -3.36 -13.03 -12.68
C CYS A 349 -4.03 -13.92 -11.62
N GLY A 350 -5.37 -13.86 -11.50
CA GLY A 350 -6.11 -14.53 -10.43
C GLY A 350 -6.13 -13.78 -9.10
N ARG A 351 -5.61 -12.54 -9.05
CA ARG A 351 -5.59 -11.70 -7.84
C ARG A 351 -7.00 -11.31 -7.40
N VAL A 352 -7.37 -11.57 -6.14
CA VAL A 352 -8.66 -11.16 -5.56
C VAL A 352 -8.46 -10.41 -4.25
N LYS A 353 -8.75 -9.10 -4.24
CA LYS A 353 -8.46 -8.24 -3.08
C LYS A 353 -9.57 -8.33 -2.02
N HIS A 354 -9.17 -8.60 -0.78
CA HIS A 354 -10.01 -8.46 0.42
C HIS A 354 -9.39 -7.46 1.40
N GLU A 355 -10.20 -6.56 1.94
CA GLU A 355 -9.80 -5.53 2.89
C GLU A 355 -10.89 -5.39 3.97
N ALA A 356 -10.50 -5.48 5.24
CA ALA A 356 -11.41 -5.38 6.36
C ALA A 356 -10.80 -4.58 7.51
N HIS A 357 -11.60 -3.78 8.20
CA HIS A 357 -11.20 -3.01 9.38
C HIS A 357 -12.25 -3.13 10.46
N GLU A 358 -11.82 -3.34 11.70
CA GLU A 358 -12.69 -3.28 12.88
C GLU A 358 -12.09 -2.31 13.90
N VAL A 359 -12.76 -1.18 14.10
CA VAL A 359 -12.31 -0.09 14.97
C VAL A 359 -13.21 -0.02 16.20
N ARG A 360 -12.64 -0.04 17.41
CA ARG A 360 -13.39 0.05 18.66
C ARG A 360 -13.03 1.33 19.41
N SER A 361 -14.05 2.08 19.83
CA SER A 361 -13.93 3.24 20.71
C SER A 361 -14.49 2.90 22.09
N GLY A 362 -13.69 2.17 22.88
CA GLY A 362 -14.09 1.68 24.19
C GLY A 362 -15.40 0.87 24.15
N PRO A 363 -16.26 0.95 25.18
CA PRO A 363 -17.53 0.23 25.24
C PRO A 363 -18.66 0.89 24.42
N PHE A 364 -18.37 1.97 23.69
CA PHE A 364 -19.41 2.83 23.10
C PHE A 364 -19.65 2.55 21.62
N GLN A 365 -18.62 2.11 20.90
CA GLN A 365 -18.74 1.91 19.46
C GLN A 365 -17.80 0.83 18.93
N THR A 366 -18.31 0.03 17.99
CA THR A 366 -17.51 -0.74 17.03
C THR A 366 -17.88 -0.30 15.61
N ILE A 367 -16.89 -0.01 14.77
CA ILE A 367 -17.07 0.24 13.35
C ILE A 367 -16.46 -0.92 12.59
N VAL A 368 -17.21 -1.54 11.68
CA VAL A 368 -16.73 -2.59 10.79
C VAL A 368 -16.73 -2.06 9.36
N ILE A 369 -15.59 -2.12 8.69
CA ILE A 369 -15.46 -1.84 7.25
C ILE A 369 -15.16 -3.16 6.56
N ASP A 370 -15.89 -3.48 5.51
CA ASP A 370 -15.63 -4.67 4.69
C ASP A 370 -15.63 -4.33 3.20
N SER A 371 -14.60 -4.78 2.49
CA SER A 371 -14.45 -4.66 1.06
C SER A 371 -13.87 -5.96 0.51
N ARG A 372 -14.70 -6.69 -0.23
CA ARG A 372 -14.37 -8.05 -0.70
C ARG A 372 -14.78 -8.22 -2.13
N GLN A 373 -13.78 -8.49 -2.96
CA GLN A 373 -13.95 -8.82 -4.36
C GLN A 373 -14.02 -10.34 -4.54
N ALA A 374 -14.65 -10.78 -5.62
CA ALA A 374 -14.63 -12.17 -6.07
C ALA A 374 -14.15 -12.30 -7.53
N ASN A 375 -13.95 -11.19 -8.24
CA ASN A 375 -13.46 -11.19 -9.62
C ASN A 375 -12.00 -10.75 -9.69
N ASP A 376 -11.21 -11.43 -10.51
CA ASP A 376 -9.79 -11.13 -10.77
C ASP A 376 -9.58 -10.19 -11.98
N LYS A 377 -10.66 -9.92 -12.73
CA LYS A 377 -10.73 -9.01 -13.88
C LYS A 377 -11.45 -7.70 -13.54
N HIS A 378 -11.21 -7.16 -12.34
CA HIS A 378 -11.91 -6.00 -11.77
C HIS A 378 -11.77 -4.69 -12.59
N ASP A 379 -10.83 -4.61 -13.54
CA ASP A 379 -10.67 -3.46 -14.44
C ASP A 379 -11.60 -3.51 -15.66
N ARG A 380 -12.26 -4.65 -15.88
CA ARG A 380 -13.08 -4.95 -17.06
C ARG A 380 -14.54 -5.26 -16.73
N SER A 381 -14.85 -5.64 -15.48
CA SER A 381 -16.23 -5.93 -15.09
C SER A 381 -17.08 -4.66 -15.07
N LYS A 382 -18.07 -4.61 -15.94
CA LYS A 382 -19.12 -3.60 -15.94
C LYS A 382 -20.48 -4.29 -16.09
N PRO A 383 -21.52 -3.90 -15.32
CA PRO A 383 -21.49 -2.86 -14.27
C PRO A 383 -20.85 -3.36 -12.97
N SER A 384 -20.14 -2.48 -12.27
CA SER A 384 -19.63 -2.76 -10.93
C SER A 384 -20.64 -2.26 -9.89
N THR A 385 -21.38 -3.17 -9.26
CA THR A 385 -22.37 -2.88 -8.20
C THR A 385 -21.68 -2.64 -6.85
N ALA A 386 -22.41 -2.26 -5.80
CA ALA A 386 -21.87 -2.18 -4.43
C ALA A 386 -22.07 -3.50 -3.65
N GLU A 387 -22.51 -4.57 -4.30
CA GLU A 387 -22.84 -5.85 -3.67
C GLU A 387 -21.59 -6.66 -3.32
N LEU A 388 -21.67 -7.50 -2.29
CA LEU A 388 -20.58 -8.39 -1.89
C LEU A 388 -20.03 -9.21 -3.07
N GLY A 389 -18.71 -9.18 -3.24
CA GLY A 389 -18.00 -9.89 -4.32
C GLY A 389 -17.81 -9.07 -5.60
N SER A 390 -18.47 -7.91 -5.74
CA SER A 390 -18.25 -6.99 -6.86
C SER A 390 -16.94 -6.20 -6.71
N ASP A 391 -16.54 -5.49 -7.76
CA ASP A 391 -15.31 -4.69 -7.76
C ASP A 391 -15.40 -3.43 -6.88
N ASN A 392 -16.62 -2.94 -6.60
CA ASN A 392 -16.90 -1.74 -5.79
C ASN A 392 -17.52 -2.09 -4.42
N HIS A 393 -17.54 -3.36 -3.98
CA HIS A 393 -18.03 -3.70 -2.64
C HIS A 393 -17.25 -2.92 -1.57
N PHE A 394 -17.95 -2.07 -0.85
CA PHE A 394 -17.42 -1.33 0.30
C PHE A 394 -18.60 -0.94 1.21
N GLU A 395 -18.60 -1.50 2.41
CA GLU A 395 -19.63 -1.28 3.42
C GLU A 395 -19.01 -0.81 4.73
N VAL A 396 -19.70 0.09 5.44
CA VAL A 396 -19.35 0.51 6.81
C VAL A 396 -20.53 0.24 7.73
N GLN A 397 -20.33 -0.56 8.78
CA GLN A 397 -21.29 -0.79 9.84
C GLN A 397 -20.85 -0.08 11.11
N THR A 398 -21.79 0.50 11.84
CA THR A 398 -21.55 1.09 13.17
C THR A 398 -22.44 0.41 14.20
N TRP A 399 -21.82 -0.10 15.25
CA TRP A 399 -22.47 -0.67 16.43
C TRP A 399 -22.29 0.29 17.59
N ARG A 400 -23.36 0.70 18.27
CA ARG A 400 -23.33 1.81 19.23
C ARG A 400 -24.09 1.52 20.52
N ASN A 401 -23.56 2.01 21.64
CA ASN A 401 -24.24 1.98 22.94
C ASN A 401 -25.32 3.07 23.00
N CYS A 402 -26.51 2.74 22.50
CA CYS A 402 -27.66 3.64 22.41
C CYS A 402 -28.06 4.31 23.72
N GLY A 403 -28.06 3.57 24.83
CA GLY A 403 -28.50 4.10 26.14
C GLY A 403 -27.60 5.23 26.63
N ILE A 404 -26.28 5.10 26.46
CA ILE A 404 -25.33 6.16 26.84
C ILE A 404 -25.32 7.29 25.81
N LEU A 405 -25.44 6.96 24.53
CA LEU A 405 -25.31 7.94 23.44
C LEU A 405 -26.61 8.70 23.12
N GLY A 406 -27.74 8.30 23.72
CA GLY A 406 -29.07 8.84 23.43
C GLY A 406 -29.55 8.51 22.01
N GLU A 407 -29.10 7.39 21.44
CA GLU A 407 -29.41 6.98 20.07
C GLU A 407 -30.47 5.88 20.05
N LYS A 408 -31.21 5.73 18.95
CA LYS A 408 -32.31 4.76 18.85
C LYS A 408 -31.88 3.39 18.33
N GLU A 409 -30.94 3.38 17.39
CA GLU A 409 -30.57 2.19 16.64
C GLU A 409 -29.14 1.78 16.99
N PRO A 410 -28.94 0.56 17.52
CA PRO A 410 -27.63 0.09 17.92
C PRO A 410 -26.77 -0.33 16.74
N LEU A 411 -27.37 -0.62 15.57
CA LEU A 411 -26.68 -0.92 14.32
C LEU A 411 -27.12 0.06 13.24
N LYS A 412 -26.16 0.60 12.50
CA LYS A 412 -26.40 1.24 11.20
C LYS A 412 -25.39 0.76 10.18
N THR A 413 -25.87 0.49 8.97
CA THR A 413 -25.05 0.12 7.81
C THR A 413 -25.07 1.26 6.80
N TYR A 414 -23.90 1.56 6.25
CA TYR A 414 -23.69 2.58 5.24
C TYR A 414 -23.04 1.97 4.03
N THR A 415 -23.68 2.13 2.87
CA THR A 415 -23.05 1.85 1.58
C THR A 415 -22.09 2.98 1.22
N VAL A 416 -21.12 2.68 0.36
CA VAL A 416 -20.22 3.70 -0.15
C VAL A 416 -20.97 4.87 -0.81
N ASN A 417 -22.07 4.62 -1.52
CA ASN A 417 -22.87 5.65 -2.17
C ASN A 417 -23.52 6.62 -1.18
N GLU A 418 -23.99 6.13 -0.03
CA GLU A 418 -24.57 6.99 1.02
C GLU A 418 -23.50 7.89 1.65
N LEU A 419 -22.30 7.35 1.89
CA LEU A 419 -21.16 8.13 2.39
C LEU A 419 -20.66 9.11 1.33
N ASP A 420 -20.65 8.73 0.06
CA ASP A 420 -20.22 9.57 -1.06
C ASP A 420 -21.10 10.82 -1.22
N ASN A 421 -22.42 10.64 -1.17
CA ASN A 421 -23.40 11.74 -1.21
C ASN A 421 -23.18 12.76 -0.08
N ARG A 422 -22.73 12.31 1.10
CA ARG A 422 -22.38 13.19 2.23
C ARG A 422 -21.22 14.13 1.92
N TYR A 423 -20.31 13.74 1.03
CA TYR A 423 -19.14 14.54 0.62
C TYR A 423 -19.26 15.12 -0.81
N ASN A 424 -20.44 15.01 -1.45
CA ASN A 424 -20.79 15.64 -2.73
C ASN A 424 -19.80 15.39 -3.89
N THR A 425 -19.29 14.18 -4.02
CA THR A 425 -18.20 13.84 -4.98
C THR A 425 -18.69 13.54 -6.41
N LYS A 426 -20.01 13.41 -6.66
CA LYS A 426 -20.70 13.19 -7.96
C LYS A 426 -19.86 12.55 -9.09
N ALA A 427 -19.19 11.43 -8.83
CA ALA A 427 -18.29 10.82 -9.82
C ALA A 427 -18.81 9.47 -10.31
N GLN A 428 -19.05 9.34 -11.62
CA GLN A 428 -19.41 8.06 -12.27
C GLN A 428 -18.17 7.16 -12.45
N GLY A 429 -18.29 5.83 -12.36
CA GLY A 429 -17.22 4.85 -12.67
C GLY A 429 -16.75 3.95 -11.52
N ILE A 430 -15.55 3.37 -11.62
CA ILE A 430 -14.92 2.58 -10.54
C ILE A 430 -14.56 3.52 -9.40
N TYR A 431 -15.08 3.26 -8.21
CA TYR A 431 -15.03 4.20 -7.09
C TYR A 431 -13.60 4.56 -6.66
N MET A 432 -12.75 3.54 -6.56
CA MET A 432 -11.33 3.67 -6.24
C MET A 432 -10.53 4.47 -7.28
N GLU A 433 -11.01 4.61 -8.52
CA GLU A 433 -10.38 5.50 -9.49
C GLU A 433 -10.74 6.96 -9.24
N ASN A 434 -11.99 7.23 -8.84
CA ASN A 434 -12.45 8.59 -8.54
C ASN A 434 -11.81 9.15 -7.26
N ILE A 435 -11.60 8.32 -6.24
CA ILE A 435 -10.88 8.70 -5.02
C ILE A 435 -9.46 9.19 -5.32
N LYS A 436 -8.79 8.60 -6.32
CA LYS A 436 -7.43 9.00 -6.71
C LYS A 436 -7.38 10.39 -7.35
N ARG A 437 -8.53 10.99 -7.70
CA ARG A 437 -8.63 12.40 -8.10
C ARG A 437 -8.51 13.35 -6.91
N GLY A 438 -8.82 12.91 -5.68
CA GLY A 438 -8.92 13.76 -4.49
C GLY A 438 -7.66 14.60 -4.24
N ILE A 439 -6.48 14.01 -4.38
CA ILE A 439 -5.20 14.72 -4.20
C ILE A 439 -4.96 15.80 -5.26
N LEU A 440 -5.37 15.58 -6.51
CA LEU A 440 -5.24 16.58 -7.57
C LEU A 440 -6.21 17.73 -7.36
N TRP A 441 -7.41 17.44 -6.84
CA TRP A 441 -8.41 18.45 -6.54
C TRP A 441 -7.99 19.33 -5.37
N GLU A 442 -7.51 18.73 -4.28
CA GLU A 442 -6.93 19.45 -3.14
C GLU A 442 -5.73 20.30 -3.57
N ALA A 443 -4.87 19.75 -4.44
CA ALA A 443 -3.75 20.50 -4.99
C ALA A 443 -4.19 21.75 -5.77
N LEU A 444 -5.19 21.61 -6.64
CA LEU A 444 -5.73 22.75 -7.38
C LEU A 444 -6.44 23.74 -6.46
N GLU A 445 -7.21 23.29 -5.48
CA GLU A 445 -7.84 24.17 -4.50
C GLU A 445 -6.82 25.00 -3.74
N PHE A 446 -5.66 24.41 -3.41
CA PHE A 446 -4.57 25.13 -2.76
C PHE A 446 -3.96 26.17 -3.69
N LEU A 447 -3.64 25.77 -4.93
CA LEU A 447 -3.08 26.65 -5.96
C LEU A 447 -4.02 27.82 -6.32
N GLU A 448 -5.33 27.58 -6.28
CA GLU A 448 -6.39 28.58 -6.51
C GLU A 448 -6.66 29.44 -5.26
N GLY A 449 -5.99 29.19 -4.14
CA GLY A 449 -6.14 29.94 -2.89
C GLY A 449 -7.45 29.65 -2.13
N ARG A 450 -8.11 28.52 -2.42
CA ARG A 450 -9.36 28.08 -1.77
C ARG A 450 -9.14 27.27 -0.49
N THR A 451 -7.93 26.72 -0.29
CA THR A 451 -7.54 26.03 0.94
C THR A 451 -6.16 26.48 1.42
N THR A 452 -5.88 26.30 2.70
CA THR A 452 -4.60 26.70 3.33
C THR A 452 -3.76 25.47 3.66
N VAL A 453 -2.48 25.68 4.01
CA VAL A 453 -1.55 24.58 4.36
C VAL A 453 -2.06 23.78 5.57
N ASP A 454 -2.72 24.46 6.50
CA ASP A 454 -3.21 23.86 7.75
C ASP A 454 -4.48 23.01 7.53
N ASP A 455 -5.16 23.21 6.40
CA ASP A 455 -6.39 22.51 6.02
C ASP A 455 -6.14 21.33 5.06
N LEU A 456 -4.88 21.08 4.68
CA LEU A 456 -4.53 20.00 3.75
C LEU A 456 -4.68 18.62 4.40
N THR A 457 -5.37 17.72 3.70
CA THR A 457 -5.71 16.36 4.12
C THR A 457 -4.49 15.44 4.21
N SER A 458 -3.48 15.66 3.36
CA SER A 458 -2.36 14.72 3.16
C SER A 458 -1.00 15.40 3.08
N ASN A 459 -0.81 16.50 3.81
CA ASN A 459 0.46 17.24 3.83
C ASN A 459 1.58 16.45 4.53
N LEU A 460 2.83 16.64 4.10
CA LEU A 460 4.01 15.90 4.56
C LEU A 460 4.18 15.84 6.10
N PRO A 461 3.97 16.92 6.88
CA PRO A 461 4.12 16.85 8.34
C PRO A 461 3.23 15.80 9.02
N ASP A 462 2.04 15.53 8.45
CA ASP A 462 1.08 14.56 8.99
C ASP A 462 1.42 13.09 8.62
N HIS A 463 2.57 12.86 7.98
CA HIS A 463 3.09 11.54 7.67
C HIS A 463 4.27 11.09 8.54
N SER A 464 4.60 11.85 9.59
CA SER A 464 5.69 11.48 10.52
C SER A 464 5.46 10.13 11.18
N VAL A 465 4.27 9.90 11.74
CA VAL A 465 3.95 8.64 12.43
C VAL A 465 3.94 7.44 11.45
N PRO A 466 3.24 7.47 10.30
CA PRO A 466 3.26 6.36 9.34
C PRO A 466 4.66 6.02 8.79
N ALA A 467 5.50 7.02 8.51
CA ALA A 467 6.86 6.79 8.03
C ALA A 467 7.74 6.10 9.10
N ASN A 468 7.65 6.56 10.35
CA ASN A 468 8.37 5.96 11.47
C ASN A 468 7.82 4.55 11.80
N LEU A 469 6.51 4.32 11.70
CA LEU A 469 5.92 2.98 11.85
C LEU A 469 6.46 2.00 10.81
N MET A 470 6.61 2.44 9.56
CA MET A 470 7.17 1.61 8.48
C MET A 470 8.63 1.22 8.79
N SER A 471 9.45 2.19 9.19
CA SER A 471 10.83 1.96 9.63
C SER A 471 10.91 1.01 10.84
N ALA A 472 10.11 1.27 11.87
CA ALA A 472 10.04 0.48 13.10
C ALA A 472 9.59 -0.97 12.85
N THR A 473 8.73 -1.19 11.85
CA THR A 473 8.28 -2.52 11.44
C THR A 473 9.45 -3.37 10.92
N TYR A 474 10.25 -2.82 10.00
CA TYR A 474 11.44 -3.51 9.50
C TYR A 474 12.48 -3.73 10.61
N MET A 475 12.71 -2.72 11.44
CA MET A 475 13.62 -2.83 12.59
C MET A 475 13.16 -3.91 13.58
N SER A 476 11.86 -4.04 13.84
CA SER A 476 11.31 -5.07 14.70
C SER A 476 11.60 -6.47 14.17
N HIS A 477 11.40 -6.68 12.86
CA HIS A 477 11.76 -7.94 12.21
C HIS A 477 13.26 -8.25 12.31
N LEU A 478 14.11 -7.27 12.02
CA LEU A 478 15.58 -7.44 12.09
C LEU A 478 16.08 -7.78 13.49
N ARG A 479 15.49 -7.17 14.52
CA ARG A 479 15.80 -7.50 15.92
C ARG A 479 15.40 -8.93 16.23
N ARG A 480 14.22 -9.36 15.79
CA ARG A 480 13.74 -10.74 15.94
C ARG A 480 14.68 -11.75 15.30
N THR A 481 15.06 -11.56 14.03
CA THR A 481 15.89 -12.51 13.28
C THR A 481 17.31 -12.60 13.84
N ARG A 482 17.76 -11.60 14.61
CA ARG A 482 19.04 -11.59 15.31
C ARG A 482 18.96 -12.01 16.78
N GLY A 483 17.82 -12.54 17.23
CA GLY A 483 17.62 -13.03 18.60
C GLY A 483 17.52 -11.93 19.67
N LEU A 484 17.26 -10.68 19.27
CA LEU A 484 17.05 -9.55 20.17
C LEU A 484 15.57 -9.40 20.52
N ASN A 485 15.26 -8.54 21.51
CA ASN A 485 13.88 -8.16 21.80
C ASN A 485 13.25 -7.49 20.55
N PRO A 486 12.17 -8.05 19.98
CA PRO A 486 11.60 -7.54 18.74
C PRO A 486 10.81 -6.25 18.92
N VAL A 487 10.52 -5.81 20.16
CA VAL A 487 9.82 -4.54 20.38
C VAL A 487 10.70 -3.38 19.91
N THR A 488 10.14 -2.53 19.05
CA THR A 488 10.71 -1.23 18.68
C THR A 488 9.81 -0.11 19.16
N HIS A 489 10.40 0.98 19.61
CA HIS A 489 9.73 2.10 20.24
C HIS A 489 9.85 3.36 19.38
N ILE A 490 8.76 4.11 19.36
CA ILE A 490 8.64 5.42 18.72
C ILE A 490 8.14 6.39 19.78
N ASP A 491 8.88 7.46 20.02
CA ASP A 491 8.42 8.56 20.86
C ASP A 491 7.57 9.53 20.03
N ILE A 492 6.46 9.99 20.60
CA ILE A 492 5.52 10.90 19.95
C ILE A 492 5.52 12.24 20.68
N SER A 493 5.85 13.30 19.93
CA SER A 493 5.73 14.69 20.37
C SER A 493 4.67 15.41 19.54
N TYR A 494 4.24 16.60 19.98
CA TYR A 494 3.19 17.36 19.30
C TYR A 494 3.60 18.81 19.10
N SER A 495 3.48 19.30 17.86
CA SER A 495 3.67 20.70 17.50
C SER A 495 2.41 21.20 16.79
N SER A 496 1.77 22.25 17.33
CA SER A 496 0.51 22.81 16.80
C SER A 496 -0.60 21.76 16.60
N GLY A 497 -0.60 20.70 17.40
CA GLY A 497 -1.59 19.61 17.31
C GLY A 497 -1.15 18.43 16.44
N THR A 498 -0.20 18.62 15.53
CA THR A 498 0.35 17.56 14.67
C THR A 498 1.34 16.68 15.43
N ALA A 499 1.21 15.36 15.29
CA ALA A 499 2.11 14.40 15.90
C ALA A 499 3.43 14.29 15.10
N ARG A 500 4.55 14.31 15.82
CA ARG A 500 5.89 14.01 15.29
C ARG A 500 6.44 12.78 16.00
N ALA A 501 6.86 11.80 15.21
CA ALA A 501 7.41 10.54 15.65
C ALA A 501 8.93 10.53 15.55
N THR A 502 9.59 9.84 16.47
CA THR A 502 11.04 9.58 16.41
C THR A 502 11.32 8.19 16.97
N MET A 503 12.06 7.37 16.23
CA MET A 503 12.51 6.07 16.74
C MET A 503 13.59 6.23 17.81
N ARG A 504 13.57 5.38 18.85
CA ARG A 504 14.60 5.40 19.90
C ARG A 504 15.94 4.86 19.38
N GLU A 505 17.04 5.51 19.77
CA GLU A 505 18.40 5.11 19.35
C GLU A 505 18.76 3.68 19.79
N ASP A 506 18.34 3.26 20.98
CA ASP A 506 18.58 1.91 21.50
C ASP A 506 17.95 0.81 20.62
N ASP A 507 16.87 1.12 19.91
CA ASP A 507 16.23 0.18 19.00
C ASP A 507 16.96 0.07 17.66
N LEU A 508 17.76 1.09 17.30
CA LEU A 508 18.61 1.13 16.11
C LEU A 508 19.89 0.32 16.28
N ILE A 509 20.30 0.05 17.52
CA ILE A 509 21.48 -0.76 17.81
C ILE A 509 21.13 -2.23 17.65
N VAL A 510 21.59 -2.79 16.54
CA VAL A 510 21.42 -4.20 16.20
C VAL A 510 22.80 -4.82 16.00
N SER A 511 23.52 -5.05 17.10
CA SER A 511 24.84 -5.67 17.06
C SER A 511 24.76 -7.04 16.35
N PRO A 512 25.76 -7.43 15.53
CA PRO A 512 25.77 -8.75 14.95
C PRO A 512 25.75 -9.80 16.06
N TYR A 513 24.81 -10.73 15.97
CA TYR A 513 24.90 -11.99 16.68
C TYR A 513 26.23 -12.64 16.30
N SER A 514 27.12 -12.87 17.27
CA SER A 514 28.30 -13.69 17.04
C SER A 514 27.80 -15.12 16.90
N PRO A 515 27.96 -15.79 15.74
CA PRO A 515 27.52 -17.16 15.55
C PRO A 515 28.51 -18.08 16.26
N LEU A 516 28.50 -18.07 17.59
CA LEU A 516 29.19 -19.04 18.42
C LEU A 516 28.19 -19.57 19.43
N GLN A 517 27.96 -20.88 19.34
CA GLN A 517 27.17 -21.72 20.25
C GLN A 517 25.68 -21.84 19.94
N HIS A 518 25.35 -22.40 18.77
CA HIS A 518 24.36 -23.48 18.77
C HIS A 518 24.93 -24.70 18.04
N SER A 519 24.70 -25.84 18.67
CA SER A 519 25.11 -27.19 18.35
C SER A 519 25.10 -27.54 16.86
N ALA A 520 26.10 -28.35 16.48
CA ALA A 520 26.23 -29.01 15.19
C ALA A 520 24.87 -29.42 14.58
N PRO A 521 24.73 -29.37 13.24
CA PRO A 521 23.53 -29.86 12.58
C PRO A 521 23.27 -31.29 13.04
N LEU A 522 22.06 -31.53 13.56
CA LEU A 522 21.56 -32.89 13.71
C LEU A 522 21.62 -33.53 12.33
N THR A 523 22.54 -34.47 12.17
CA THR A 523 22.54 -35.42 11.05
C THR A 523 21.12 -35.96 10.89
N PRO A 524 20.60 -36.07 9.66
CA PRO A 524 19.34 -36.74 9.43
C PRO A 524 19.44 -38.17 10.00
N PRO A 525 18.37 -38.72 10.60
CA PRO A 525 18.39 -40.11 11.03
C PRO A 525 18.72 -40.99 9.83
N ASP A 526 19.66 -41.91 10.05
CA ASP A 526 20.07 -42.93 9.10
C ASP A 526 18.85 -43.78 8.71
N ASP A 527 18.64 -44.01 7.41
CA ASP A 527 17.53 -44.76 6.81
C ASP A 527 17.53 -46.26 7.16
N ARG A 528 18.15 -46.63 8.28
CA ARG A 528 18.38 -48.03 8.72
C ARG A 528 17.56 -48.48 9.91
N ASP A 529 16.69 -47.63 10.45
CA ASP A 529 15.79 -47.95 11.57
C ASP A 529 14.29 -47.86 11.19
N LEU A 530 13.90 -48.49 10.08
CA LEU A 530 12.49 -48.84 9.83
C LEU A 530 12.31 -50.36 9.99
N PRO A 531 11.40 -50.83 10.87
CA PRO A 531 11.17 -52.25 11.04
C PRO A 531 10.50 -52.85 9.80
N GLU A 532 11.06 -53.96 9.32
CA GLU A 532 10.50 -54.82 8.27
C GLU A 532 9.05 -55.22 8.61
N TYR A 533 8.09 -54.77 7.80
CA TYR A 533 6.75 -55.35 7.79
C TYR A 533 6.69 -56.48 6.76
N SER A 534 6.64 -57.69 7.29
CA SER A 534 6.47 -58.94 6.55
C SER A 534 5.13 -59.02 5.82
N HIS A 535 5.19 -59.60 4.62
CA HIS A 535 4.11 -60.12 3.80
C HIS A 535 2.84 -60.58 4.53
N CYS A 536 1.69 -60.16 4.02
CA CYS A 536 0.54 -61.06 3.91
C CYS A 536 -0.17 -60.81 2.57
N HIS A 537 -0.16 -61.83 1.73
CA HIS A 537 -1.04 -61.97 0.59
C HIS A 537 -2.48 -62.11 1.10
N ASP A 538 -3.42 -61.36 0.54
CA ASP A 538 -4.66 -61.97 0.05
C ASP A 538 -5.38 -61.08 -0.95
N ALA A 539 -5.82 -61.74 -2.02
CA ALA A 539 -6.46 -61.15 -3.19
C ALA A 539 -7.95 -60.92 -2.94
N ALA A 540 -8.46 -59.77 -3.36
CA ALA A 540 -9.87 -59.63 -3.72
C ALA A 540 -10.05 -58.59 -4.84
N LYS A 541 -10.45 -59.09 -6.01
CA LYS A 541 -11.00 -58.32 -7.13
C LYS A 541 -12.30 -57.65 -6.71
N VAL A 542 -12.44 -56.34 -6.89
CA VAL A 542 -13.75 -55.69 -7.11
C VAL A 542 -13.59 -54.53 -8.11
N SER A 543 -14.64 -54.38 -8.90
CA SER A 543 -14.82 -53.69 -10.17
C SER A 543 -14.75 -52.16 -10.14
N VAL A 544 -14.41 -51.65 -11.33
CA VAL A 544 -14.58 -50.30 -11.85
C VAL A 544 -16.06 -49.90 -11.83
N ASP A 545 -16.39 -48.74 -11.24
CA ASP A 545 -17.29 -47.71 -11.77
C ASP A 545 -17.63 -46.64 -10.71
N GLY A 546 -17.46 -45.36 -11.07
CA GLY A 546 -17.87 -44.20 -10.27
C GLY A 546 -17.58 -42.87 -10.99
N PRO A 547 -18.41 -41.82 -10.82
CA PRO A 547 -19.15 -41.26 -11.96
C PRO A 547 -18.64 -39.91 -12.51
N ARG A 548 -18.99 -39.69 -13.78
CA ARG A 548 -18.91 -38.42 -14.52
C ARG A 548 -19.94 -37.41 -13.96
N TRP A 549 -19.50 -36.16 -13.79
CA TRP A 549 -20.38 -35.02 -13.55
C TRP A 549 -20.66 -34.32 -14.87
N ASP A 550 -21.85 -34.55 -15.42
CA ASP A 550 -22.41 -33.78 -16.53
C ASP A 550 -23.27 -32.61 -16.04
N ALA A 551 -23.17 -31.55 -16.82
CA ALA A 551 -23.94 -30.32 -16.90
C ALA A 551 -25.37 -30.30 -16.33
N TYR A 552 -25.69 -29.23 -15.58
CA TYR A 552 -27.05 -28.74 -15.42
C TYR A 552 -27.25 -27.45 -16.25
N LEU A 553 -28.02 -27.61 -17.33
CA LEU A 553 -28.65 -26.56 -18.13
C LEU A 553 -30.16 -26.81 -18.06
N VAL A 554 -30.93 -25.90 -17.47
CA VAL A 554 -32.39 -25.78 -17.61
C VAL A 554 -32.69 -24.28 -17.61
N ALA A 555 -32.81 -23.66 -18.79
CA ALA A 555 -34.06 -23.44 -19.54
C ALA A 555 -35.08 -22.59 -18.77
N GLN A 556 -35.16 -21.30 -19.11
CA GLN A 556 -36.39 -20.52 -18.95
C GLN A 556 -36.85 -20.06 -20.34
N GLN A 557 -38.03 -20.58 -20.69
CA GLN A 557 -38.78 -20.26 -21.89
C GLN A 557 -39.35 -18.85 -21.82
N THR A 558 -39.18 -18.16 -22.94
CA THR A 558 -39.93 -16.99 -23.38
C THR A 558 -41.42 -17.33 -23.59
N SER A 559 -42.31 -16.39 -23.25
CA SER A 559 -43.45 -16.06 -24.11
C SER A 559 -44.00 -14.65 -23.83
N PRO A 560 -44.69 -14.05 -24.81
CA PRO A 560 -44.69 -12.61 -25.06
C PRO A 560 -46.06 -11.95 -24.81
N LEU A 561 -46.09 -10.62 -24.79
CA LEU A 561 -46.95 -9.72 -25.58
C LEU A 561 -47.28 -8.42 -24.84
N THR A 562 -47.39 -7.37 -25.66
CA THR A 562 -48.01 -6.04 -25.48
C THR A 562 -47.32 -5.01 -24.59
#